data_AF-A0A5B1R672-F1
#
_entry.id   AF-A0A5B1R672-F1
#
_cell.length_a   1.000
_cell.length_b   1.000
_cell.length_c   1.000
_cell.angle_alpha   90.00
_cell.angle_beta   90.00
_cell.angle_gamma   90.00
#
_symmetry.space_group_name_H-M   'P 1'
#
loop_
_entity.id
_entity.type
_entity.pdbx_description
1 polymer ?
#
loop_
_entity_poly.entity_id
_entity_poly.type
_entity_poly.pdbx_seq_one_letter_code
_entity_poly.pdbx_strand_id
1 'polypeptide(L)'
;MDRHVAVHLLCIPARQLSDIFERAQNGTLPTPAAIADAVWQVKTEWPARGTAVLVMNENAPNGRTWLPEELVDHMPLDISGAVQPNINVLQIVQLADLSEYVFAIHVAEPSARQLRGTDMASEHVLGLSDLLENTRAQVGAFSFSA
;
A
#
# COMPACT_ATOMS: atom_id res chain seq x y z
N MET A 1 19.14 7.85 0.68
CA MET A 1 18.91 6.70 -0.22
C MET A 1 17.49 6.25 0.04
N ASP A 2 16.57 6.62 -0.85
CA ASP A 2 15.17 6.23 -0.73
C ASP A 2 15.03 4.78 -1.18
N ARG A 3 14.82 3.88 -0.22
CA ARG A 3 14.54 2.48 -0.50
C ARG A 3 13.06 2.37 -0.89
N HIS A 4 12.81 2.31 -2.19
CA HIS A 4 11.48 1.99 -2.68
C HIS A 4 11.12 0.55 -2.28
N VAL A 5 9.86 0.33 -1.90
CA VAL A 5 9.28 -0.98 -1.62
C VAL A 5 8.01 -1.14 -2.45
N ALA A 6 7.79 -2.33 -3.00
CA ALA A 6 6.53 -2.67 -3.63
C ALA A 6 5.62 -3.31 -2.58
N VAL A 7 4.45 -2.72 -2.36
CA VAL A 7 3.49 -3.15 -1.34
C VAL A 7 2.18 -3.47 -2.02
N HIS A 8 1.69 -4.68 -1.77
CA HIS A 8 0.45 -5.19 -2.33
C HIS A 8 -0.48 -5.65 -1.21
N LEU A 9 -1.77 -5.39 -1.38
CA LEU A 9 -2.82 -5.89 -0.52
C LEU A 9 -3.53 -7.05 -1.22
N LEU A 10 -3.59 -8.18 -0.52
CA LEU A 10 -4.31 -9.37 -0.95
C LEU A 10 -5.60 -9.49 -0.13
N CYS A 11 -6.64 -10.01 -0.77
CA CYS A 11 -7.85 -10.49 -0.11
C CYS A 11 -7.95 -11.99 -0.37
N ILE A 12 -7.88 -12.79 0.68
CA ILE A 12 -7.68 -14.23 0.60
C ILE A 12 -8.89 -14.91 1.23
N PRO A 13 -9.52 -15.89 0.56
CA PRO A 13 -10.55 -16.71 1.19
C PRO A 13 -9.97 -17.44 2.40
N ALA A 14 -10.65 -17.33 3.55
CA ALA A 14 -10.18 -17.86 4.83
C ALA A 14 -9.83 -19.36 4.75
N ARG A 15 -10.60 -20.14 3.98
CA ARG A 15 -10.34 -21.58 3.75
C ARG A 15 -8.96 -21.82 3.14
N GLN A 16 -8.60 -21.08 2.10
CA GLN A 16 -7.31 -21.24 1.42
C GLN A 16 -6.15 -20.86 2.33
N LEU A 17 -6.33 -19.82 3.16
CA LEU A 17 -5.31 -19.43 4.13
C LEU A 17 -5.16 -20.47 5.26
N SER A 18 -6.27 -21.05 5.73
CA SER A 18 -6.25 -22.15 6.70
C SER A 18 -5.46 -23.35 6.17
N ASP A 19 -5.66 -23.75 4.92
CA ASP A 19 -4.91 -24.85 4.30
C ASP A 19 -3.40 -24.56 4.25
N ILE A 20 -3.00 -23.31 3.97
CA ILE A 20 -1.59 -22.88 3.99
C ILE A 20 -1.01 -22.96 5.40
N PHE A 21 -1.75 -22.50 6.42
CA PHE A 21 -1.29 -22.57 7.80
C PHE A 21 -1.21 -24.00 8.32
N GLU A 22 -2.12 -24.89 7.94
CA GLU A 22 -2.03 -26.31 8.28
C GLU A 22 -0.76 -26.95 7.67
N ARG A 23 -0.46 -26.63 6.40
CA ARG A 23 0.78 -27.04 5.74
C ARG A 23 2.04 -26.46 6.38
N ALA A 24 1.95 -25.27 6.96
CA ALA A 24 3.06 -24.72 7.74
C ALA A 24 3.24 -25.49 9.07
N GLN A 25 2.16 -25.77 9.77
CA GLN A 25 2.17 -26.49 11.05
C GLN A 25 2.66 -27.93 10.92
N ASN A 26 2.33 -28.61 9.83
CA ASN A 26 2.76 -29.99 9.59
C ASN A 26 4.18 -30.10 8.98
N GLY A 27 4.87 -28.97 8.77
CA GLY A 27 6.25 -28.91 8.27
C GLY A 27 6.40 -28.95 6.75
N THR A 28 5.31 -28.98 5.98
CA THR A 28 5.36 -28.92 4.51
C THR A 28 5.85 -27.55 3.99
N LEU A 29 5.58 -26.47 4.74
CA LEU A 29 6.10 -25.11 4.50
C LEU A 29 6.98 -24.69 5.68
N PRO A 30 8.26 -25.13 5.70
CA PRO A 30 9.08 -25.04 6.91
C PRO A 30 9.66 -23.64 7.19
N THR A 31 9.57 -22.71 6.24
CA THR A 31 10.19 -21.38 6.36
C THR A 31 9.16 -20.25 6.20
N PRO A 32 9.37 -19.10 6.86
CA PRO A 32 8.52 -17.92 6.66
C PRO A 32 8.45 -17.46 5.20
N ALA A 33 9.55 -17.59 4.46
CA ALA A 33 9.60 -17.28 3.03
C ALA A 33 8.69 -18.21 2.22
N ALA A 34 8.70 -19.52 2.50
CA ALA A 34 7.83 -20.48 1.82
C ALA A 34 6.34 -20.23 2.13
N ILE A 35 6.02 -19.77 3.34
CA ILE A 35 4.66 -19.36 3.72
C ILE A 35 4.26 -18.10 2.95
N ALA A 36 5.11 -17.07 2.93
CA ALA A 36 4.86 -15.84 2.19
C ALA A 36 4.66 -16.09 0.70
N ASP A 37 5.50 -16.94 0.10
CA ASP A 37 5.36 -17.38 -1.29
C ASP A 37 4.04 -18.11 -1.51
N ALA A 38 3.67 -19.05 -0.64
CA ALA A 38 2.40 -19.76 -0.73
C ALA A 38 1.20 -18.82 -0.64
N VAL A 39 1.24 -17.84 0.27
CA VAL A 39 0.22 -16.80 0.41
C VAL A 39 0.15 -15.91 -0.84
N TRP A 40 1.28 -15.52 -1.40
CA TRP A 40 1.35 -14.70 -2.62
C TRP A 40 0.78 -15.40 -3.86
N GLN A 41 0.92 -16.73 -3.94
CA GLN A 41 0.35 -17.52 -5.03
C GLN A 41 -1.17 -17.71 -4.91
N VAL A 42 -1.79 -17.33 -3.79
CA VAL A 42 -3.24 -17.38 -3.66
C VAL A 42 -3.89 -16.34 -4.55
N LYS A 43 -4.83 -16.79 -5.37
CA LYS A 43 -5.67 -15.91 -6.18
C LYS A 43 -6.46 -15.00 -5.25
N THR A 44 -6.30 -13.70 -5.41
CA THR A 44 -7.06 -12.72 -4.62
C THR A 44 -8.56 -12.83 -4.95
N GLU A 45 -9.41 -12.80 -3.93
CA GLU A 45 -10.87 -12.79 -4.10
C GLU A 45 -11.42 -11.64 -3.29
N TRP A 46 -11.69 -10.52 -3.97
CA TRP A 46 -12.31 -9.37 -3.34
C TRP A 46 -13.76 -9.70 -2.97
N PRO A 47 -14.25 -9.20 -1.83
CA PRO A 47 -15.64 -9.37 -1.46
C PRO A 47 -16.55 -8.67 -2.47
N ALA A 48 -17.84 -9.06 -2.47
CA ALA A 48 -18.82 -8.44 -3.34
C ALA A 48 -18.84 -6.91 -3.22
N ARG A 49 -19.22 -6.22 -4.30
CA ARG A 49 -19.30 -4.77 -4.33
C ARG A 49 -20.22 -4.26 -3.23
N GLY A 50 -19.77 -3.24 -2.50
CA GLY A 50 -20.50 -2.66 -1.37
C GLY A 50 -20.31 -3.39 -0.05
N THR A 51 -19.50 -4.46 0.02
CA THR A 51 -19.21 -5.17 1.27
C THR A 51 -18.07 -4.53 2.07
N ALA A 52 -17.09 -3.93 1.39
CA ALA A 52 -15.95 -3.28 2.03
C ALA A 52 -15.51 -2.04 1.25
N VAL A 53 -14.92 -1.07 1.98
CA VAL A 53 -14.18 0.06 1.42
C VAL A 53 -12.78 0.06 2.02
N LEU A 54 -11.78 0.30 1.18
CA LEU A 54 -10.38 0.34 1.60
C LEU A 54 -9.90 1.78 1.63
N VAL A 55 -9.40 2.22 2.77
CA VAL A 55 -8.90 3.59 2.96
C VAL A 55 -7.49 3.51 3.54
N MET A 56 -6.54 4.17 2.90
CA MET A 56 -5.17 4.28 3.40
C MET A 56 -4.83 5.73 3.65
N ASN A 57 -4.23 5.98 4.82
CA ASN A 57 -3.76 7.29 5.25
C ASN A 57 -4.87 8.35 5.14
N GLU A 58 -6.05 8.05 5.68
CA GLU A 58 -7.19 8.97 5.69
C GLU A 58 -6.76 10.36 6.22
N ASN A 59 -7.19 11.42 5.53
CA ASN A 59 -6.84 12.82 5.81
C ASN A 59 -5.37 13.21 5.60
N ALA A 60 -4.50 12.30 5.13
CA ALA A 60 -3.15 12.66 4.70
C ALA A 60 -3.15 13.22 3.26
N PRO A 61 -2.18 14.08 2.88
CA PRO A 61 -2.09 14.64 1.53
C PRO A 61 -2.05 13.61 0.40
N ASN A 62 -1.51 12.44 0.72
CA ASN A 62 -1.28 11.27 -0.13
C ASN A 62 -2.14 10.08 0.31
N GLY A 63 -3.21 10.36 1.08
CA GLY A 63 -4.24 9.40 1.40
C GLY A 63 -4.97 8.91 0.15
N ARG A 64 -5.40 7.66 0.16
CA ARG A 64 -6.10 7.05 -0.95
C ARG A 64 -7.25 6.18 -0.47
N THR A 65 -8.37 6.26 -1.16
CA THR A 65 -9.49 5.34 -1.01
C THR A 65 -9.61 4.53 -2.28
N TRP A 66 -9.81 3.22 -2.16
CA TRP A 66 -10.11 2.35 -3.30
C TRP A 66 -11.56 1.91 -3.23
N LEU A 67 -12.29 2.22 -4.29
CA LEU A 67 -13.68 1.81 -4.46
C LEU A 67 -13.76 0.38 -4.99
N PRO A 68 -14.89 -0.34 -4.78
CA PRO A 68 -15.05 -1.70 -5.28
C PRO A 68 -14.86 -1.87 -6.79
N GLU A 69 -15.01 -0.79 -7.56
CA GLU A 69 -14.79 -0.77 -9.01
C GLU A 69 -13.29 -0.80 -9.39
N GLU A 70 -12.42 -0.32 -8.51
CA GLU A 70 -10.96 -0.33 -8.68
C GLU A 70 -10.33 -1.66 -8.25
N LEU A 71 -11.10 -2.49 -7.53
CA LEU A 71 -10.67 -3.81 -7.08
C LEU A 71 -10.88 -4.81 -8.22
N VAL A 72 -9.80 -5.10 -8.94
CA VAL A 72 -9.86 -6.05 -10.03
C VAL A 72 -9.87 -7.48 -9.49
N ASP A 73 -10.87 -8.24 -9.89
CA ASP A 73 -11.01 -9.65 -9.52
C ASP A 73 -9.70 -10.40 -9.77
N HIS A 74 -9.31 -11.24 -8.81
CA HIS A 74 -8.16 -12.13 -8.96
C HIS A 74 -6.79 -11.48 -9.02
N MET A 75 -6.71 -10.17 -8.77
CA MET A 75 -5.45 -9.45 -8.70
C MET A 75 -5.26 -8.79 -7.34
N PRO A 76 -4.06 -8.92 -6.74
CA PRO A 76 -3.67 -8.10 -5.60
C PRO A 76 -3.74 -6.62 -5.95
N LEU A 77 -4.13 -5.80 -4.97
CA LEU A 77 -4.15 -4.36 -5.11
C LEU A 77 -2.77 -3.78 -4.85
N ASP A 78 -2.20 -3.08 -5.83
CA ASP A 78 -0.95 -2.33 -5.63
C ASP A 78 -1.23 -1.06 -4.82
N ILE A 79 -0.66 -1.00 -3.61
CA ILE A 79 -0.78 0.14 -2.70
C ILE A 79 0.54 0.91 -2.55
N SER A 80 1.58 0.56 -3.32
CA SER A 80 2.93 1.12 -3.19
C SER A 80 2.94 2.64 -3.28
N GLY A 81 2.13 3.22 -4.17
CA GLY A 81 2.05 4.67 -4.36
C GLY A 81 1.35 5.43 -3.23
N ALA A 82 0.63 4.75 -2.35
CA ALA A 82 -0.02 5.35 -1.18
C ALA A 82 0.83 5.19 0.10
N VAL A 83 1.91 4.40 0.05
CA VAL A 83 2.86 4.25 1.15
C VAL A 83 3.66 5.53 1.33
N GLN A 84 3.73 6.00 2.56
CA GLN A 84 4.45 7.21 2.95
C GLN A 84 5.55 6.93 3.97
N PRO A 85 6.54 7.83 4.11
CA PRO A 85 7.51 7.73 5.19
C PRO A 85 6.83 7.69 6.57
N ASN A 86 7.37 6.88 7.47
CA ASN A 86 6.87 6.66 8.83
C ASN A 86 5.59 5.80 8.89
N ILE A 87 4.51 6.33 9.46
CA ILE A 87 3.32 5.58 9.82
C ILE A 87 2.35 5.58 8.65
N ASN A 88 1.91 4.37 8.29
CA ASN A 88 0.84 4.13 7.34
C ASN A 88 -0.33 3.46 8.06
N VAL A 89 -1.55 3.91 7.79
CA VAL A 89 -2.76 3.34 8.37
C VAL A 89 -3.65 2.85 7.23
N LEU A 90 -3.87 1.53 7.15
CA LEU A 90 -4.86 0.93 6.27
C LEU A 90 -6.10 0.57 7.08
N GLN A 91 -7.24 1.11 6.66
CA GLN A 91 -8.55 0.81 7.20
C GLN A 91 -9.34 -0.01 6.19
N ILE A 92 -9.96 -1.08 6.70
CA ILE A 92 -10.91 -1.89 5.96
C ILE A 92 -12.26 -1.60 6.60
N VAL A 93 -13.05 -0.75 5.97
CA VAL A 93 -14.38 -0.38 6.46
C VAL A 93 -15.35 -1.47 6.04
N GLN A 94 -15.77 -2.27 7.01
CA GLN A 94 -16.71 -3.36 6.82
C GLN A 94 -18.15 -2.83 6.73
N LEU A 95 -18.83 -3.12 5.62
CA LEU A 95 -20.21 -2.72 5.37
C LEU A 95 -21.18 -3.92 5.38
N ALA A 96 -20.69 -5.14 5.16
CA ALA A 96 -21.43 -6.39 5.34
C ALA A 96 -20.52 -7.50 5.89
N ASP A 97 -20.97 -8.75 5.94
CA ASP A 97 -20.15 -9.84 6.48
C ASP A 97 -18.87 -10.05 5.64
N LEU A 98 -17.74 -10.15 6.34
CA LEU A 98 -16.40 -10.38 5.80
C LEU A 98 -15.73 -11.60 6.42
N SER A 99 -16.46 -12.40 7.21
CA SER A 99 -15.92 -13.52 7.98
C SER A 99 -15.19 -14.58 7.14
N GLU A 100 -15.55 -14.70 5.85
CA GLU A 100 -14.91 -15.64 4.92
C GLU A 100 -13.62 -15.10 4.28
N TYR A 101 -13.20 -13.87 4.58
CA TYR A 101 -12.06 -13.21 3.95
C TYR A 101 -10.99 -12.80 4.96
N VAL A 102 -9.73 -12.91 4.54
CA VAL A 102 -8.57 -12.42 5.28
C VAL A 102 -7.77 -11.49 4.40
N PHE A 103 -7.39 -10.34 4.93
CA PHE A 103 -6.58 -9.36 4.22
C PHE A 103 -5.12 -9.51 4.64
N ALA A 104 -4.22 -9.57 3.66
CA ALA A 104 -2.79 -9.75 3.90
C ALA A 104 -1.98 -8.70 3.12
N ILE A 105 -0.92 -8.19 3.74
CA ILE A 105 0.02 -7.26 3.10
C ILE A 105 1.25 -8.05 2.67
N HIS A 106 1.56 -7.99 1.39
CA HIS A 106 2.78 -8.53 0.83
C HIS A 106 3.74 -7.38 0.47
N VAL A 107 4.99 -7.48 0.95
CA VAL A 107 6.04 -6.49 0.72
C VAL A 107 7.19 -7.16 -0.02
N ALA A 108 7.60 -6.58 -1.14
CA ALA A 108 8.71 -7.05 -1.94
C ALA A 108 9.64 -5.90 -2.35
N GLU A 109 10.83 -6.25 -2.83
CA GLU A 109 11.67 -5.27 -3.52
C GLU A 109 11.01 -4.86 -4.85
N PRO A 110 11.01 -3.57 -5.20
CA PRO A 110 10.38 -3.12 -6.44
C PRO A 110 11.15 -3.65 -7.64
N SER A 111 10.42 -4.02 -8.68
CA SER A 111 11.02 -4.36 -9.96
C SER A 111 11.71 -3.14 -10.60
N ALA A 112 12.68 -3.37 -11.48
CA ALA A 112 13.36 -2.31 -12.24
C ALA A 112 12.38 -1.41 -13.04
N ARG A 113 11.23 -1.94 -13.45
CA ARG A 113 10.18 -1.17 -14.13
C ARG A 113 9.44 -0.22 -13.17
N GLN A 114 9.18 -0.66 -11.94
CA GLN A 114 8.55 0.18 -10.92
C GLN A 114 9.50 1.32 -10.51
N LEU A 115 10.79 1.04 -10.33
CA LEU A 115 11.81 2.07 -10.07
C LEU A 115 11.84 3.15 -11.16
N ARG A 116 11.80 2.76 -12.44
CA ARG A 116 11.74 3.70 -13.58
C ARG A 116 10.46 4.53 -13.63
N GLY A 117 9.33 3.98 -13.20
CA GLY A 117 8.06 4.71 -13.10
C GLY A 117 8.09 5.77 -12.00
N THR A 118 8.75 5.48 -10.89
CA THR A 118 8.98 6.45 -9.80
C THR A 118 9.93 7.56 -10.23
N ASP A 119 10.96 7.28 -11.02
CA ASP A 119 11.85 8.31 -11.58
C ASP A 119 11.07 9.29 -12.49
N MET A 120 10.17 8.78 -13.35
CA MET A 120 9.32 9.62 -14.21
C MET A 120 8.24 10.40 -13.44
N ALA A 121 7.73 9.87 -12.32
CA ALA A 121 6.84 10.61 -11.41
C ALA A 121 7.61 11.66 -10.58
N SER A 122 8.89 11.40 -10.32
CA SER A 122 9.80 12.33 -9.62
C SER A 122 10.27 13.48 -10.52
N GLU A 123 10.18 13.36 -11.86
CA GLU A 123 10.42 14.47 -12.80
C GLU A 123 9.34 15.57 -12.75
N HIS A 124 8.20 15.36 -12.06
CA HIS A 124 7.22 16.40 -11.76
C HIS A 124 7.24 16.91 -10.31
N VAL A 125 8.30 16.60 -9.54
CA VAL A 125 8.61 17.40 -8.35
C VAL A 125 9.42 18.60 -8.82
N LEU A 126 8.70 19.65 -9.24
CA LEU A 126 9.24 21.00 -9.40
C LEU A 126 10.20 21.31 -8.26
N GLY A 127 11.40 21.72 -8.62
CA GLY A 127 12.53 21.89 -7.72
C GLY A 127 12.14 22.71 -6.49
N LEU A 128 12.31 22.10 -5.30
CA LEU A 128 12.36 22.83 -4.03
C LEU A 128 13.47 23.89 -4.04
N SER A 129 14.45 23.78 -4.95
CA SER A 129 15.46 24.81 -5.23
C SER A 129 14.88 26.04 -5.95
N ASP A 130 13.90 25.87 -6.86
CA ASP A 130 13.28 26.98 -7.59
C ASP A 130 12.29 27.76 -6.72
N LEU A 131 11.66 27.09 -5.75
CA LEU A 131 10.74 27.72 -4.80
C LEU A 131 11.45 28.56 -3.72
N LEU A 132 12.71 28.21 -3.38
CA LEU A 132 13.51 28.90 -2.36
C LEU A 132 14.25 30.13 -2.91
N GLU A 133 14.49 30.22 -4.22
CA GLU A 133 15.04 31.45 -4.81
C GLU A 133 13.96 32.53 -4.99
N ASN A 134 12.71 32.14 -5.24
CA ASN A 134 11.62 33.10 -5.47
C ASN A 134 11.10 33.77 -4.18
N THR A 135 11.35 33.18 -3.00
CA THR A 135 10.94 33.76 -1.70
C THR A 135 11.95 34.75 -1.11
N ARG A 136 13.15 34.88 -1.70
CA ARG A 136 14.17 35.84 -1.23
C ARG A 136 14.00 37.25 -1.83
N ALA A 137 13.09 37.42 -2.78
CA ALA A 137 12.88 38.68 -3.51
C ALA A 137 11.69 39.52 -3.01
N GLN A 138 10.96 39.10 -1.97
CA GLN A 138 9.93 39.95 -1.33
C GLN A 138 10.24 40.21 0.14
N VAL A 139 10.85 41.37 0.32
CA VAL A 139 11.12 42.13 1.53
C VAL A 139 9.86 42.33 2.39
N GLY A 140 10.00 42.23 3.72
CA GLY A 140 9.52 43.32 4.58
C GLY A 140 8.80 42.96 5.90
N ALA A 141 9.58 42.93 6.99
CA ALA A 141 9.23 43.41 8.35
C ALA A 141 8.24 42.54 9.18
N PHE A 142 8.31 42.35 10.52
CA PHE A 142 8.94 43.06 11.64
C PHE A 142 9.30 42.11 12.82
N SER A 143 10.28 42.58 13.60
CA SER A 143 10.76 42.33 14.98
C SER A 143 10.04 41.40 16.01
N PHE A 144 10.90 40.76 16.83
CA PHE A 144 10.77 40.19 18.21
C PHE A 144 10.14 41.18 19.23
N SER A 145 9.74 40.90 20.49
CA SER A 145 10.00 39.91 21.58
C SER A 145 8.75 39.97 22.54
N ALA A 146 8.51 39.16 23.58
CA ALA A 146 9.36 38.45 24.54
C ALA A 146 8.69 37.15 25.02
#